data_AF-A0A453R1M6-F1
#
_entry.id   AF-A0A453R1M6-F1
#
_cell.length_a   1.000
_cell.length_b   1.000
_cell.length_c   1.000
_cell.angle_alpha   90.00
_cell.angle_beta   90.00
_cell.angle_gamma   90.00
#
_symmetry.space_group_name_H-M   'P 1'
#
loop_
_entity.id
_entity.type
_entity.pdbx_description
1 polymer ?
#
loop_
_entity_poly.entity_id
_entity_poly.type
_entity_poly.pdbx_seq_one_letter_code
_entity_poly.pdbx_strand_id
1 'polypeptide(L)' 'DQLCWKLTRSEQFTVKSMYIDVINSSVIPSSKHVWKVKVPLKIKVFMWFVHKQVILTKDNLVKRNWTGSTRCSFCD' A
#
# COMPACT_ATOMS: atom_id res chain seq x y z
N ASP A 1 -20.52 -0.18 30.12
CA ASP A 1 -19.77 -0.78 29.00
C ASP A 1 -18.35 -1.18 29.41
N GLN A 2 -17.92 -2.38 29.02
CA GLN A 2 -16.52 -2.84 29.14
C GLN A 2 -15.99 -3.23 27.76
N LEU A 3 -14.74 -2.85 27.48
CA LEU A 3 -14.03 -3.25 26.27
C LEU A 3 -13.39 -4.63 26.50
N CYS A 4 -13.98 -5.68 25.91
CA CYS A 4 -13.44 -7.04 25.98
C CYS A 4 -12.69 -7.42 24.69
N TRP A 5 -11.56 -8.12 24.84
CA TRP A 5 -10.75 -8.57 23.70
C TRP A 5 -11.25 -9.89 23.14
N LYS A 6 -11.89 -9.87 21.96
CA LYS A 6 -12.60 -11.03 21.39
C LYS A 6 -11.70 -12.08 20.73
N LEU A 7 -10.39 -11.83 20.63
CA LEU A 7 -9.46 -12.70 19.90
C LEU A 7 -8.83 -13.78 20.79
N THR A 8 -9.04 -13.72 22.10
CA THR A 8 -8.59 -14.74 23.05
C THR A 8 -9.75 -15.17 23.94
N ARG A 9 -9.77 -16.45 24.34
CA ARG A 9 -10.79 -16.96 25.28
C ARG A 9 -10.67 -16.38 26.68
N SER A 10 -9.51 -15.85 27.04
CA SER A 10 -9.27 -15.16 28.30
C SER A 10 -9.81 -13.73 28.31
N GLU A 11 -10.35 -13.24 27.19
CA GLU A 11 -10.85 -11.87 26.99
C GLU A 11 -9.84 -10.76 27.28
N GLN A 12 -8.56 -11.14 27.44
CA GLN A 12 -7.46 -10.25 27.73
C GLN A 12 -6.72 -9.88 26.45
N PHE A 13 -6.44 -8.59 26.31
CA PHE A 13 -5.60 -8.08 25.26
C PHE A 13 -4.18 -8.63 25.39
N THR A 14 -3.64 -9.14 24.29
CA THR A 14 -2.21 -9.37 24.17
C THR A 14 -1.70 -8.81 22.85
N VAL A 15 -0.50 -8.22 22.89
CA VAL A 15 0.20 -7.73 21.70
C VAL A 15 0.30 -8.85 20.65
N LYS A 16 0.59 -10.08 21.08
CA LYS A 16 0.64 -11.26 20.21
C LYS A 16 -0.68 -11.51 19.47
N SER A 17 -1.81 -11.55 20.17
CA SER A 17 -3.12 -11.78 19.53
C SER A 17 -3.51 -10.65 18.58
N MET A 18 -3.13 -9.41 18.90
CA MET A 18 -3.40 -8.25 18.04
C MET A 18 -2.60 -8.35 16.74
N TYR A 19 -1.30 -8.64 16.81
CA TYR A 19 -0.49 -8.80 15.61
C TYR A 19 -0.93 -9.98 14.75
N ILE A 20 -1.30 -11.12 15.35
CA ILE A 20 -1.80 -12.28 14.60
C ILE A 20 -3.08 -11.92 13.84
N ASP A 21 -4.01 -11.25 14.50
CA ASP A 21 -5.26 -10.82 13.87
C ASP A 21 -5.03 -9.80 12.76
N VAL A 22 -4.14 -8.82 12.97
CA VAL A 22 -3.75 -7.84 11.95
C VAL A 22 -3.10 -8.52 10.74
N ILE A 23 -2.19 -9.46 10.96
CA ILE A 23 -1.50 -10.19 9.88
C ILE A 23 -2.51 -11.03 9.08
N ASN A 24 -3.41 -11.73 9.77
CA ASN A 24 -4.40 -12.61 9.13
C ASN A 24 -5.54 -11.85 8.46
N SER A 25 -5.95 -10.70 9.00
CA SER A 25 -6.98 -9.82 8.41
C SER A 25 -6.42 -8.97 7.27
N SER A 26 -5.12 -8.67 7.30
CA SER A 26 -4.46 -8.02 6.19
C SER A 26 -4.39 -9.00 5.01
N VAL A 27 -5.26 -8.78 4.04
CA VAL A 27 -4.96 -9.17 2.66
C VAL A 27 -3.75 -8.31 2.27
N ILE A 28 -2.54 -8.73 2.65
CA ILE A 28 -1.32 -8.10 2.18
C ILE A 28 -1.47 -8.09 0.66
N PRO A 29 -1.57 -6.92 0.01
CA PRO A 29 -1.74 -6.87 -1.42
C PRO A 29 -0.55 -7.61 -2.00
N SER A 30 -0.84 -8.79 -2.52
CA SER A 30 0.15 -9.73 -2.97
C SER A 30 0.72 -9.17 -4.26
N SER A 31 1.65 -8.23 -4.12
CA SER A 31 2.59 -7.84 -5.16
C SER A 31 3.53 -9.00 -5.52
N LYS A 32 3.26 -10.22 -5.01
CA LYS A 32 3.89 -11.48 -5.45
C LYS A 32 3.98 -11.54 -6.97
N HIS A 33 2.97 -11.05 -7.70
CA HIS A 33 3.01 -10.97 -9.16
C HIS A 33 4.17 -10.11 -9.66
N VAL A 34 4.33 -8.89 -9.15
CA VAL A 34 5.45 -7.98 -9.51
C VAL A 34 6.81 -8.64 -9.23
N TRP A 35 6.95 -9.34 -8.10
CA TRP A 35 8.21 -9.94 -7.71
C TRP A 35 8.54 -11.27 -8.42
N LYS A 36 7.52 -12.01 -8.88
CA LYS A 36 7.67 -13.27 -9.63
C LYS A 36 8.11 -13.09 -11.09
N VAL A 37 7.92 -11.90 -11.67
CA VAL A 37 8.31 -11.64 -13.06
C VAL A 37 9.83 -11.76 -13.23
N LYS A 38 10.28 -12.40 -14.32
CA LYS A 38 11.70 -12.52 -14.68
C LYS A 38 12.18 -11.24 -15.40
N VAL A 39 12.33 -10.15 -14.66
CA VAL A 39 12.88 -8.87 -15.15
C VAL A 39 13.94 -8.33 -14.17
N PRO A 40 14.84 -7.44 -14.63
CA PRO A 40 15.76 -6.70 -13.76
C PRO A 40 15.07 -6.03 -12.58
N LEU A 41 15.78 -5.95 -11.45
CA LEU A 41 15.25 -5.40 -10.20
C LEU A 41 14.72 -3.96 -10.35
N LYS A 42 15.42 -3.11 -11.13
CA LYS A 42 15.00 -1.73 -11.41
C LYS A 42 13.59 -1.67 -12.01
N ILE A 43 13.26 -2.61 -12.91
CA ILE A 43 11.94 -2.70 -13.55
C ILE A 43 10.89 -3.19 -12.54
N LYS A 44 11.22 -4.14 -11.66
CA LYS A 44 10.31 -4.57 -10.58
C LYS A 44 9.95 -3.43 -9.63
N VAL A 45 10.93 -2.62 -9.25
CA VAL A 45 10.72 -1.44 -8.39
C VAL A 45 9.81 -0.44 -9.08
N PHE A 46 10.05 -0.17 -10.37
CA PHE A 46 9.17 0.69 -11.16
C PHE A 46 7.73 0.14 -11.23
N MET A 47 7.56 -1.15 -11.57
CA MET A 47 6.25 -1.82 -11.58
C MET A 47 5.56 -1.77 -10.21
N TRP A 48 6.31 -1.87 -9.11
CA TRP A 48 5.76 -1.73 -7.76
C TRP A 48 5.23 -0.31 -7.52
N PHE A 49 5.93 0.73 -7.97
CA PHE A 49 5.43 2.10 -7.93
C PHE A 49 4.18 2.31 -8.81
N VAL A 50 4.13 1.70 -10.02
CA VAL A 50 2.93 1.70 -10.87
C VAL A 50 1.75 1.08 -10.12
N HIS A 51 1.95 -0.12 -9.56
CA HIS A 51 0.90 -0.84 -8.83
C HIS A 51 0.40 -0.05 -7.61
N LYS A 52 1.28 0.69 -6.94
CA LYS A 52 0.93 1.55 -5.81
C LYS A 52 0.35 2.91 -6.23
N GLN A 53 0.33 3.23 -7.53
CA GLN A 53 -0.11 4.53 -8.07
C GLN A 53 0.66 5.72 -7.44
N VAL A 54 1.93 5.53 -7.09
CA VAL A 54 2.77 6.54 -6.41
C VAL A 54 3.88 7.12 -7.30
N ILE A 55 3.91 6.76 -8.58
CA ILE A 55 4.85 7.35 -9.54
C ILE A 55 4.63 8.86 -9.60
N LEU A 56 5.72 9.62 -9.76
CA LEU A 56 5.71 11.08 -9.93
C LEU A 56 5.18 11.48 -11.31
N THR A 57 4.00 10.98 -11.67
CA THR A 57 3.23 11.47 -12.80
C THR A 57 2.71 12.87 -12.48
N LYS A 58 2.39 13.66 -13.52
CA LYS A 58 2.00 15.07 -13.38
C LYS A 58 0.78 15.25 -12.46
N ASP A 59 -0.20 14.36 -12.58
CA ASP A 59 -1.38 14.29 -11.70
C ASP A 59 -1.01 14.05 -10.23
N ASN A 60 -0.06 13.15 -9.96
CA ASN A 60 0.40 12.87 -8.61
C ASN A 60 1.25 14.01 -8.02
N LEU A 61 2.01 14.73 -8.86
CA LEU A 61 2.74 15.92 -8.45
C LEU A 61 1.78 17.05 -8.07
N VAL A 62 0.72 17.26 -8.86
CA VAL A 62 -0.30 18.28 -8.57
C VAL A 62 -1.02 17.98 -7.26
N LYS A 63 -1.37 16.72 -6.98
CA LYS A 63 -1.94 16.31 -5.67
C LYS A 63 -1.03 16.61 -4.47
N ARG A 64 0.28 16.78 -4.70
CA ARG A 64 1.28 17.10 -3.68
C ARG A 64 1.64 18.59 -3.63
N ASN A 65 0.85 19.46 -4.25
CA ASN A 65 1.10 20.90 -4.35
C ASN A 65 2.41 21.26 -5.06
N TRP A 66 2.82 20.48 -6.06
CA TRP A 66 3.94 20.85 -6.93
C TRP A 66 3.60 22.08 -7.77
N THR A 67 4.56 23.00 -7.92
CA THR A 67 4.38 24.34 -8.52
C THR A 67 4.44 24.40 -10.05
N GLY A 68 4.46 23.25 -10.73
CA GLY A 68 4.51 23.21 -12.19
C GLY A 68 3.14 23.43 -12.86
N SER A 69 3.15 23.57 -14.19
CA SER A 69 1.92 23.68 -14.97
C SER A 69 1.01 22.47 -14.72
N THR A 70 -0.28 22.71 -14.46
CA THR A 70 -1.31 21.66 -14.31
C THR A 70 -1.92 21.25 -15.65
N ARG A 71 -1.65 22.00 -16.73
CA ARG A 71 -2.23 21.75 -18.05
C ARG A 71 -1.70 20.44 -18.64
N CYS A 72 -2.57 19.62 -19.19
CA CYS A 72 -2.18 18.40 -19.90
C CYS A 72 -1.25 18.74 -21.08
N SER A 73 -0.10 18.04 -21.18
CA SER A 73 0.90 18.32 -22.23
C SER A 73 0.44 17.95 -23.65
N PHE A 74 -0.64 17.17 -23.77
CA PHE A 74 -1.20 16.70 -25.04
C PHE A 74 -2.59 17.28 -25.33
N CYS A 75 -3.07 18.18 -24.47
CA CYS A 75 -4.41 18.75 -24.58
C CYS A 75 -4.28 20.21 -25.01
N ASP A 76 -5.01 20.56 -26.07
CA ASP A 76 -5.21 21.95 -26.49
C ASP A 76 -6.01 22.75 -25.46
#